data_AF-A0A162IKC8-F1
#
_entry.id   AF-A0A162IKC8-F1
#
_cell.length_a   1.000
_cell.length_b   1.000
_cell.length_c   1.000
_cell.angle_alpha   90.00
_cell.angle_beta   90.00
_cell.angle_gamma   90.00
#
_symmetry.space_group_name_H-M   'P 1'
#
loop_
_entity.id
_entity.type
_entity.pdbx_description
1 polymer ?
#
loop_
_entity_poly.entity_id
_entity_poly.type
_entity_poly.pdbx_seq_one_letter_code
_entity_poly.pdbx_strand_id
1 'polypeptide(L)'
;MRLVFDFDGTITRKDTIGELARSAINSKPAQEQPGHEAAWKQAVHAYLEDYATYETEYQPAESQRTSPEQEKRFLAGLKSVEEASLTRVSDNGLFAGLKRTDLYRMGADAASAGHISVREGFYRLVDVAEQNGMRVNVLSVNWSSAFIAGVLDRRRGIDIVANDVDDEGQIRGPLHTGTTRLTTASDKLAAMRHHVLGGAEHDAVFFFGDSATDLECLLWHSGIVLAESQESSPLLQTLARIGTEVAHVSSLQDDGDKKSSGAGASRDRVSSLHDRHDQKLFWARDFREILDCGIIEQQ
;
A
#
# COMPACT_ATOMS: atom_id res chain seq x y z
N MET A 1 9.78 -9.76 13.58
CA MET A 1 9.81 -9.15 12.24
C MET A 1 8.39 -9.12 11.67
N ARG A 2 8.07 -8.09 10.88
CA ARG A 2 6.76 -7.90 10.25
C ARG A 2 6.91 -7.65 8.76
N LEU A 3 5.98 -8.19 7.99
CA LEU A 3 5.75 -7.81 6.60
C LEU A 3 4.50 -6.96 6.54
N VAL A 4 4.61 -5.73 6.03
CA VAL A 4 3.51 -4.79 5.91
C VAL A 4 3.31 -4.46 4.45
N PHE A 5 2.11 -4.71 3.94
CA PHE A 5 1.81 -4.56 2.52
C PHE A 5 0.76 -3.48 2.31
N ASP A 6 0.96 -2.62 1.32
CA ASP A 6 -0.16 -1.97 0.67
C ASP A 6 -1.05 -3.01 -0.04
N PHE A 7 -2.29 -2.65 -0.33
CA PHE A 7 -3.26 -3.52 -0.95
C PHE A 7 -3.37 -3.31 -2.46
N ASP A 8 -3.87 -2.15 -2.86
CA ASP A 8 -4.15 -1.81 -4.26
C ASP A 8 -2.85 -1.63 -5.04
N GLY A 9 -2.69 -2.30 -6.18
CA GLY A 9 -1.45 -2.23 -6.99
C GLY A 9 -0.27 -3.04 -6.43
N THR A 10 -0.22 -3.24 -5.11
CA THR A 10 0.79 -4.08 -4.43
C THR A 10 0.34 -5.54 -4.32
N ILE A 11 -0.65 -5.84 -3.46
CA ILE A 11 -1.21 -7.20 -3.32
C ILE A 11 -2.11 -7.53 -4.50
N THR A 12 -3.00 -6.62 -4.88
CA THR A 12 -3.81 -6.79 -6.09
C THR A 12 -3.03 -6.25 -7.29
N ARG A 13 -3.34 -6.75 -8.50
CA ARG A 13 -2.67 -6.27 -9.72
C ARG A 13 -3.05 -4.85 -10.12
N LYS A 14 -4.16 -4.32 -9.59
CA LYS A 14 -4.77 -3.04 -9.98
C LYS A 14 -5.51 -2.45 -8.79
N ASP A 15 -5.77 -1.15 -8.87
CA ASP A 15 -6.69 -0.45 -7.98
C ASP A 15 -8.08 -1.13 -7.94
N THR A 16 -8.67 -1.20 -6.75
CA THR A 16 -9.96 -1.85 -6.49
C THR A 16 -11.06 -0.88 -6.02
N ILE A 17 -10.76 0.42 -5.88
CA ILE A 17 -11.76 1.42 -5.46
C ILE A 17 -12.92 1.50 -6.45
N GLY A 18 -12.62 1.48 -7.75
CA GLY A 18 -13.65 1.46 -8.79
C GLY A 18 -14.56 0.23 -8.71
N GLU A 19 -14.02 -0.93 -8.35
CA GLU A 19 -14.77 -2.17 -8.19
C GLU A 19 -15.62 -2.17 -6.92
N LEU A 20 -15.09 -1.63 -5.80
CA LEU A 20 -15.85 -1.41 -4.58
C LEU A 20 -17.05 -0.49 -4.84
N ALA A 21 -16.82 0.66 -5.48
CA ALA A 21 -17.90 1.59 -5.84
C ALA A 21 -18.94 0.94 -6.74
N ARG A 22 -18.51 0.21 -7.78
CA ARG A 22 -19.41 -0.52 -8.70
C ARG A 22 -20.23 -1.58 -7.97
N SER A 23 -19.63 -2.32 -7.05
CA SER A 23 -20.31 -3.34 -6.24
C SER A 23 -21.36 -2.70 -5.32
N ALA A 24 -21.04 -1.56 -4.72
CA ALA A 24 -21.99 -0.78 -3.93
C ALA A 24 -23.16 -0.28 -4.78
N ILE A 25 -22.91 0.28 -5.98
CA ILE A 25 -23.97 0.70 -6.92
C ILE A 25 -24.88 -0.49 -7.26
N ASN A 26 -24.29 -1.63 -7.64
CA ASN A 26 -25.06 -2.81 -8.04
C ASN A 26 -25.91 -3.42 -6.91
N SER A 27 -25.56 -3.16 -5.66
CA SER A 27 -26.36 -3.58 -4.50
C SER A 27 -27.59 -2.70 -4.26
N LYS A 28 -27.63 -1.49 -4.86
CA LYS A 28 -28.77 -0.58 -4.75
C LYS A 28 -29.95 -1.10 -5.59
N PRO A 29 -31.19 -0.74 -5.22
CA PRO A 29 -32.36 -1.03 -6.04
C PRO A 29 -32.17 -0.53 -7.48
N ALA A 30 -32.60 -1.32 -8.47
CA ALA A 30 -32.33 -1.05 -9.90
C ALA A 30 -32.74 0.35 -10.37
N GLN A 31 -33.83 0.91 -9.81
CA GLN A 31 -34.30 2.26 -10.15
C GLN A 31 -33.38 3.40 -9.63
N GLU A 32 -32.56 3.14 -8.61
CA GLU A 32 -31.65 4.12 -7.99
C GLU A 32 -30.22 4.05 -8.56
N GLN A 33 -29.85 2.92 -9.18
CA GLN A 33 -28.50 2.70 -9.71
C GLN A 33 -28.02 3.80 -10.68
N PRO A 34 -28.83 4.29 -11.65
CA PRO A 34 -28.37 5.35 -12.55
C PRO A 34 -28.01 6.66 -11.84
N GLY A 35 -28.74 6.98 -10.75
CA GLY A 35 -28.45 8.17 -9.94
C GLY A 35 -27.12 8.05 -9.21
N HIS A 36 -26.86 6.91 -8.57
CA HIS A 36 -25.58 6.66 -7.91
C HIS A 36 -24.41 6.55 -8.90
N GLU A 37 -24.61 5.98 -10.08
CA GLU A 37 -23.58 5.93 -11.12
C GLU A 37 -23.20 7.34 -11.63
N ALA A 38 -24.19 8.21 -11.85
CA ALA A 38 -23.95 9.60 -12.22
C ALA A 38 -23.20 10.36 -11.11
N ALA A 39 -23.63 10.20 -9.85
CA ALA A 39 -22.97 10.82 -8.70
C ALA A 39 -21.53 10.32 -8.51
N TRP A 40 -21.27 9.03 -8.73
CA TRP A 40 -19.94 8.44 -8.72
C TRP A 40 -19.04 9.07 -9.80
N LYS A 41 -19.51 9.12 -11.05
CA LYS A 41 -18.76 9.74 -12.16
C LYS A 41 -18.44 11.20 -11.87
N GLN A 42 -19.39 11.95 -11.29
CA GLN A 42 -19.17 13.34 -10.90
C GLN A 42 -18.12 13.47 -9.80
N ALA A 43 -18.16 12.60 -8.78
CA ALA A 43 -17.17 12.60 -7.70
C ALA A 43 -15.75 12.31 -8.22
N VAL A 44 -15.61 11.32 -9.13
CA VAL A 44 -14.32 11.03 -9.79
C VAL A 44 -13.85 12.22 -10.61
N HIS A 45 -14.73 12.85 -11.39
CA HIS A 45 -14.37 14.00 -12.20
C HIS A 45 -13.88 15.18 -11.34
N ALA A 46 -14.62 15.51 -10.28
CA ALA A 46 -14.24 16.58 -9.36
C ALA A 46 -12.91 16.31 -8.65
N TYR A 47 -12.62 15.05 -8.30
CA TYR A 47 -11.32 14.66 -7.74
C TYR A 47 -10.18 14.90 -8.76
N LEU A 48 -10.37 14.49 -10.01
CA LEU A 48 -9.36 14.70 -11.06
C LEU A 48 -9.08 16.19 -11.30
N GLU A 49 -10.12 17.03 -11.27
CA GLU A 49 -9.97 18.49 -11.36
C GLU A 49 -9.20 19.05 -10.15
N ASP A 50 -9.62 18.72 -8.93
CA ASP A 50 -8.95 19.18 -7.70
C ASP A 50 -7.48 18.75 -7.65
N TYR A 51 -7.18 17.51 -8.04
CA TYR A 51 -5.82 16.99 -8.11
C TYR A 51 -4.99 17.74 -9.15
N ALA A 52 -5.51 17.94 -10.37
CA ALA A 52 -4.81 18.68 -11.42
C ALA A 52 -4.56 20.14 -11.02
N THR A 53 -5.53 20.80 -10.38
CA THR A 53 -5.33 22.15 -9.83
C THR A 53 -4.23 22.15 -8.78
N TYR A 54 -4.26 21.22 -7.82
CA TYR A 54 -3.23 21.13 -6.80
C TYR A 54 -1.83 20.91 -7.41
N GLU A 55 -1.71 19.96 -8.34
CA GLU A 55 -0.44 19.63 -8.98
C GLU A 55 0.15 20.81 -9.78
N THR A 56 -0.71 21.55 -10.50
CA THR A 56 -0.28 22.69 -11.32
C THR A 56 0.07 23.94 -10.52
N GLU A 57 -0.64 24.18 -9.41
CA GLU A 57 -0.41 25.36 -8.55
C GLU A 57 0.70 25.15 -7.51
N TYR A 58 0.99 23.90 -7.13
CA TYR A 58 1.99 23.62 -6.10
C TYR A 58 3.40 24.06 -6.52
N GLN A 59 4.10 24.72 -5.60
CA GLN A 59 5.51 25.08 -5.75
C GLN A 59 6.35 24.49 -4.63
N PRO A 60 7.52 23.90 -4.94
CA PRO A 60 8.14 23.81 -6.27
C PRO A 60 7.47 22.76 -7.18
N ALA A 61 7.55 22.97 -8.50
CA ALA A 61 7.05 22.05 -9.51
C ALA A 61 7.73 20.67 -9.41
N GLU A 62 7.13 19.63 -10.01
CA GLU A 62 7.61 18.25 -9.86
C GLU A 62 9.09 18.07 -10.20
N SER A 63 9.52 18.58 -11.34
CA SER A 63 10.92 18.49 -11.80
C SER A 63 11.93 19.18 -10.87
N GLN A 64 11.44 20.03 -9.97
CA GLN A 64 12.24 20.77 -8.99
C GLN A 64 12.15 20.17 -7.58
N ARG A 65 11.28 19.18 -7.35
CA ARG A 65 11.24 18.39 -6.11
C ARG A 65 12.29 17.28 -6.22
N THR A 66 13.49 17.55 -5.73
CA THR A 66 14.66 16.65 -5.85
C THR A 66 15.15 16.10 -4.51
N SER A 67 14.40 16.33 -3.41
CA SER A 67 14.68 15.73 -2.11
C SER A 67 13.46 15.01 -1.54
N PRO A 68 13.65 13.98 -0.69
CA PRO A 68 12.56 13.29 -0.02
C PRO A 68 11.65 14.25 0.77
N GLU A 69 12.22 15.24 1.44
CA GLU A 69 11.47 16.23 2.23
C GLU A 69 10.59 17.12 1.35
N GLN A 70 11.04 17.46 0.14
CA GLN A 70 10.21 18.23 -0.81
C GLN A 70 9.02 17.40 -1.30
N GLU A 71 9.27 16.14 -1.66
CA GLU A 71 8.20 15.24 -2.11
C GLU A 71 7.20 14.93 -1.00
N LYS A 72 7.67 14.65 0.22
CA LYS A 72 6.81 14.46 1.40
C LYS A 72 5.91 15.66 1.66
N ARG A 73 6.42 16.90 1.51
CA ARG A 73 5.59 18.11 1.66
C ARG A 73 4.51 18.24 0.58
N PHE A 74 4.81 17.84 -0.65
CA PHE A 74 3.81 17.80 -1.73
C PHE A 74 2.73 16.76 -1.41
N LEU A 75 3.13 15.53 -1.08
CA LEU A 75 2.18 14.46 -0.77
C LEU A 75 1.33 14.74 0.48
N ALA A 76 1.92 15.35 1.51
CA ALA A 76 1.16 15.76 2.70
C ALA A 76 0.13 16.85 2.37
N GLY A 77 0.42 17.74 1.42
CA GLY A 77 -0.49 18.81 1.04
C GLY A 77 -1.68 18.35 0.19
N LEU A 78 -1.64 17.15 -0.40
CA LEU A 78 -2.80 16.52 -1.05
C LEU A 78 -3.92 16.17 -0.08
N LYS A 79 -3.68 16.23 1.24
CA LYS A 79 -4.66 15.83 2.25
C LYS A 79 -6.04 16.45 2.04
N SER A 80 -6.12 17.75 1.74
CA SER A 80 -7.41 18.41 1.52
C SER A 80 -8.14 17.92 0.26
N VAL A 81 -7.39 17.64 -0.81
CA VAL A 81 -7.93 17.10 -2.08
C VAL A 81 -8.53 15.72 -1.84
N GLU A 82 -7.78 14.84 -1.16
CA GLU A 82 -8.24 13.49 -0.85
C GLU A 82 -9.46 13.48 0.09
N GLU A 83 -9.41 14.30 1.14
CA GLU A 83 -10.52 14.41 2.10
C GLU A 83 -11.80 14.94 1.43
N ALA A 84 -11.69 15.88 0.48
CA ALA A 84 -12.80 16.35 -0.32
C ALA A 84 -13.37 15.25 -1.21
N SER A 85 -12.52 14.41 -1.80
CA SER A 85 -12.92 13.25 -2.60
C SER A 85 -13.76 12.26 -1.79
N LEU A 86 -13.24 11.80 -0.64
CA LEU A 86 -13.96 10.85 0.22
C LEU A 86 -15.24 11.44 0.82
N THR A 87 -15.26 12.74 1.09
CA THR A 87 -16.45 13.45 1.56
C THR A 87 -17.54 13.46 0.49
N ARG A 88 -17.23 13.79 -0.77
CA ARG A 88 -18.19 13.73 -1.88
C ARG A 88 -18.81 12.34 -2.05
N VAL A 89 -18.00 11.28 -1.95
CA VAL A 89 -18.49 9.89 -2.04
C VAL A 89 -19.44 9.57 -0.87
N SER A 90 -19.09 9.99 0.34
CA SER A 90 -19.92 9.77 1.54
C SER A 90 -21.23 10.56 1.50
N ASP A 91 -21.20 11.82 1.08
CA ASP A 91 -22.36 12.71 0.97
C ASP A 91 -23.37 12.24 -0.09
N ASN A 92 -22.89 11.59 -1.16
CA ASN A 92 -23.73 11.01 -2.20
C ASN A 92 -24.42 9.70 -1.76
N GLY A 93 -24.22 9.25 -0.51
CA GLY A 93 -24.90 8.09 0.06
C GLY A 93 -24.56 6.76 -0.62
N LEU A 94 -23.42 6.69 -1.32
CA LEU A 94 -23.04 5.52 -2.11
C LEU A 94 -23.04 4.25 -1.25
N PHE A 95 -22.48 4.33 -0.04
CA PHE A 95 -22.41 3.21 0.88
C PHE A 95 -23.53 3.19 1.93
N ALA A 96 -24.49 4.12 1.87
CA ALA A 96 -25.58 4.19 2.84
C ALA A 96 -26.38 2.88 2.89
N GLY A 97 -26.57 2.36 4.11
CA GLY A 97 -27.31 1.13 4.38
C GLY A 97 -26.53 -0.17 4.15
N LEU A 98 -25.26 -0.11 3.71
CA LEU A 98 -24.40 -1.28 3.61
C LEU A 98 -23.79 -1.63 4.95
N LYS A 99 -23.84 -2.91 5.31
CA LYS A 99 -23.19 -3.41 6.52
C LYS A 99 -21.79 -3.89 6.18
N ARG A 100 -20.95 -4.02 7.21
CA ARG A 100 -19.63 -4.66 7.13
C ARG A 100 -19.67 -6.02 6.42
N THR A 101 -20.70 -6.84 6.67
CA THR A 101 -20.88 -8.15 6.02
C THR A 101 -21.17 -8.04 4.53
N ASP A 102 -21.82 -6.97 4.08
CA ASP A 102 -22.13 -6.75 2.67
C ASP A 102 -20.85 -6.34 1.93
N LEU A 103 -20.07 -5.41 2.50
CA LEU A 103 -18.77 -4.99 1.97
C LEU A 103 -17.78 -6.15 1.87
N TYR A 104 -17.74 -7.01 2.89
CA TYR A 104 -16.98 -8.25 2.85
C TYR A 104 -17.38 -9.16 1.69
N ARG A 105 -18.69 -9.40 1.51
CA ARG A 105 -19.19 -10.24 0.41
C ARG A 105 -18.84 -9.65 -0.95
N MET A 106 -18.96 -8.33 -1.10
CA MET A 106 -18.55 -7.64 -2.34
C MET A 106 -17.09 -7.94 -2.70
N GLY A 107 -16.17 -7.90 -1.73
CA GLY A 107 -14.77 -8.24 -1.97
C GLY A 107 -14.56 -9.70 -2.35
N ALA A 108 -15.20 -10.62 -1.62
CA ALA A 108 -15.11 -12.05 -1.88
C ALA A 108 -15.69 -12.45 -3.24
N ASP A 109 -16.82 -11.85 -3.62
CA ASP A 109 -17.49 -12.06 -4.90
C ASP A 109 -16.65 -11.49 -6.05
N ALA A 110 -16.09 -10.28 -5.89
CA ALA A 110 -15.22 -9.68 -6.91
C ALA A 110 -13.93 -10.49 -7.15
N ALA A 111 -13.34 -11.06 -6.11
CA ALA A 111 -12.20 -11.96 -6.23
C ALA A 111 -12.60 -13.30 -6.89
N SER A 112 -13.73 -13.89 -6.48
CA SER A 112 -14.22 -15.17 -7.02
C SER A 112 -14.65 -15.08 -8.48
N ALA A 113 -15.23 -13.93 -8.89
CA ALA A 113 -15.59 -13.63 -10.27
C ALA A 113 -14.38 -13.24 -11.14
N GLY A 114 -13.20 -13.08 -10.55
CA GLY A 114 -11.97 -12.70 -11.26
C GLY A 114 -11.86 -11.22 -11.64
N HIS A 115 -12.78 -10.37 -11.15
CA HIS A 115 -12.68 -8.90 -11.35
C HIS A 115 -11.49 -8.32 -10.57
N ILE A 116 -11.18 -8.89 -9.41
CA ILE A 116 -9.98 -8.57 -8.63
C ILE A 116 -9.04 -9.78 -8.65
N SER A 117 -7.79 -9.52 -9.01
CA SER A 117 -6.75 -10.54 -9.06
C SER A 117 -5.65 -10.22 -8.05
N VAL A 118 -5.46 -11.12 -7.09
CA VAL A 118 -4.29 -11.12 -6.20
C VAL A 118 -3.04 -11.49 -6.99
N ARG A 119 -1.97 -10.73 -6.80
CA ARG A 119 -0.67 -10.90 -7.48
C ARG A 119 -0.09 -12.27 -7.12
N GLU A 120 0.51 -12.88 -8.13
CA GLU A 120 1.07 -14.23 -8.00
C GLU A 120 2.18 -14.25 -6.95
N GLY A 121 2.25 -15.34 -6.18
CA GLY A 121 3.22 -15.53 -5.11
C GLY A 121 2.80 -14.94 -3.76
N PHE A 122 1.82 -14.03 -3.69
CA PHE A 122 1.44 -13.39 -2.42
C PHE A 122 1.08 -14.40 -1.32
N TYR A 123 0.15 -15.32 -1.58
CA TYR A 123 -0.25 -16.31 -0.57
C TYR A 123 0.90 -17.24 -0.16
N ARG A 124 1.80 -17.60 -1.09
CA ARG A 124 3.00 -18.38 -0.79
C ARG A 124 3.98 -17.59 0.08
N LEU A 125 4.09 -16.29 -0.13
CA LEU A 125 4.87 -15.39 0.73
C LEU A 125 4.32 -15.37 2.15
N VAL A 126 2.99 -15.29 2.30
CA VAL A 126 2.32 -15.36 3.61
C VAL A 126 2.59 -16.70 4.29
N ASP A 127 2.54 -17.82 3.55
CA ASP A 127 2.90 -19.14 4.08
C ASP A 127 4.31 -19.17 4.66
N VAL A 128 5.29 -18.67 3.89
CA VAL A 128 6.70 -18.62 4.31
C VAL A 128 6.87 -17.70 5.52
N ALA A 129 6.23 -16.53 5.51
CA ALA A 129 6.29 -15.59 6.63
C ALA A 129 5.75 -16.21 7.93
N GLU A 130 4.58 -16.86 7.88
CA GLU A 130 3.98 -17.51 9.04
C GLU A 130 4.84 -18.67 9.56
N GLN A 131 5.40 -19.49 8.67
CA GLN A 131 6.31 -20.59 9.03
C GLN A 131 7.57 -20.11 9.74
N ASN A 132 8.03 -18.90 9.41
CA ASN A 132 9.16 -18.23 10.06
C ASN A 132 8.75 -17.36 11.26
N GLY A 133 7.49 -17.47 11.73
CA GLY A 133 7.00 -16.74 12.90
C GLY A 133 6.86 -15.23 12.68
N MET A 134 6.81 -14.79 11.43
CA MET A 134 6.66 -13.38 11.05
C MET A 134 5.17 -13.02 11.02
N ARG A 135 4.85 -11.79 11.42
CA ARG A 135 3.48 -11.26 11.33
C ARG A 135 3.27 -10.60 9.97
N VAL A 136 2.09 -10.80 9.40
CA VAL A 136 1.68 -10.22 8.12
C VAL A 136 0.56 -9.22 8.36
N ASN A 137 0.77 -8.00 7.87
CA ASN A 137 -0.15 -6.89 8.03
C ASN A 137 -0.46 -6.26 6.66
N VAL A 138 -1.71 -5.84 6.45
CA VAL A 138 -2.10 -4.98 5.34
C VAL A 138 -2.36 -3.59 5.86
N LEU A 139 -1.82 -2.57 5.19
CA LEU A 139 -2.03 -1.17 5.49
C LEU A 139 -2.42 -0.43 4.21
N SER A 140 -3.67 0.02 4.11
CA SER A 140 -4.21 0.57 2.86
C SER A 140 -5.01 1.85 3.05
N VAL A 141 -4.98 2.72 2.04
CA VAL A 141 -5.89 3.88 1.94
C VAL A 141 -7.29 3.50 1.41
N ASN A 142 -7.49 2.24 1.02
CA ASN A 142 -8.78 1.76 0.53
C ASN A 142 -9.90 2.04 1.54
N TRP A 143 -11.12 2.24 1.05
CA TRP A 143 -12.24 2.76 1.83
C TRP A 143 -12.92 1.73 2.74
N SER A 144 -12.63 0.44 2.59
CA SER A 144 -13.22 -0.60 3.42
C SER A 144 -12.26 -1.74 3.76
N SER A 145 -11.88 -1.82 5.03
CA SER A 145 -11.16 -2.96 5.61
C SER A 145 -11.92 -4.28 5.43
N ALA A 146 -13.26 -4.25 5.47
CA ALA A 146 -14.10 -5.43 5.27
C ALA A 146 -14.05 -5.94 3.83
N PHE A 147 -14.07 -5.03 2.86
CA PHE A 147 -13.91 -5.38 1.45
C PHE A 147 -12.56 -6.05 1.18
N ILE A 148 -11.45 -5.46 1.68
CA ILE A 148 -10.12 -6.08 1.61
C ILE A 148 -10.14 -7.50 2.21
N ALA A 149 -10.73 -7.65 3.40
CA ALA A 149 -10.83 -8.95 4.06
C ALA A 149 -11.58 -9.98 3.21
N GLY A 150 -12.63 -9.55 2.50
CA GLY A 150 -13.35 -10.38 1.54
C GLY A 150 -12.47 -10.81 0.36
N VAL A 151 -11.70 -9.89 -0.23
CA VAL A 151 -10.77 -10.21 -1.32
C VAL A 151 -9.71 -11.23 -0.89
N LEU A 152 -9.24 -11.13 0.36
CA LEU A 152 -8.17 -11.95 0.93
C LEU A 152 -8.67 -13.18 1.72
N ASP A 153 -9.96 -13.52 1.67
CA ASP A 153 -10.59 -14.57 2.49
C ASP A 153 -9.93 -15.95 2.37
N ARG A 154 -9.19 -16.19 1.29
CA ARG A 154 -8.38 -17.41 1.12
C ARG A 154 -7.37 -17.64 2.25
N ARG A 155 -6.96 -16.60 2.98
CA ARG A 155 -6.00 -16.72 4.07
C ARG A 155 -6.43 -15.91 5.30
N ARG A 156 -6.52 -16.61 6.43
CA ARG A 156 -6.68 -16.00 7.76
C ARG A 156 -5.33 -15.58 8.33
N GLY A 157 -5.32 -14.76 9.37
CA GLY A 157 -4.09 -14.36 10.07
C GLY A 157 -3.39 -13.13 9.47
N ILE A 158 -4.01 -12.50 8.47
CA ILE A 158 -3.60 -11.20 7.94
C ILE A 158 -4.38 -10.12 8.69
N ASP A 159 -3.68 -9.29 9.46
CA ASP A 159 -4.32 -8.15 10.14
C ASP A 159 -4.42 -6.98 9.17
N ILE A 160 -5.61 -6.40 9.02
CA ILE A 160 -5.88 -5.34 8.04
C ILE A 160 -6.12 -4.01 8.77
N VAL A 161 -5.35 -2.99 8.40
CA VAL A 161 -5.55 -1.59 8.78
C VAL A 161 -5.87 -0.80 7.53
N ALA A 162 -7.11 -0.30 7.44
CA ALA A 162 -7.56 0.54 6.33
C ALA A 162 -8.65 1.48 6.84
N ASN A 163 -9.15 2.36 5.98
CA ASN A 163 -10.41 3.04 6.25
C ASN A 163 -11.55 2.02 6.38
N ASP A 164 -12.65 2.45 6.96
CA ASP A 164 -13.87 1.64 7.03
C ASP A 164 -15.10 2.49 6.78
N VAL A 165 -16.18 1.83 6.37
CA VAL A 165 -17.49 2.45 6.21
C VAL A 165 -18.30 2.19 7.48
N ASP A 166 -18.79 3.27 8.11
CA ASP A 166 -19.65 3.17 9.29
C ASP A 166 -21.11 2.80 8.94
N ASP A 167 -21.95 2.61 9.96
CA ASP A 167 -23.35 2.20 9.78
C ASP A 167 -24.19 3.27 9.04
N GLU A 168 -23.74 4.52 9.03
CA GLU A 168 -24.33 5.62 8.26
C GLU A 168 -23.82 5.68 6.81
N GLY A 169 -22.91 4.79 6.41
CA GLY A 169 -22.32 4.75 5.08
C GLY A 169 -21.21 5.79 4.85
N GLN A 170 -20.66 6.36 5.92
CA GLN A 170 -19.58 7.34 5.85
C GLN A 170 -18.22 6.64 5.89
N ILE A 171 -17.28 7.12 5.08
CA ILE A 171 -15.90 6.62 5.14
C ILE A 171 -15.19 7.25 6.34
N ARG A 172 -14.62 6.42 7.20
CA ARG A 172 -13.93 6.78 8.44
C ARG A 172 -12.50 6.21 8.46
N GLY A 173 -11.66 6.81 9.29
CA GLY A 173 -10.33 6.27 9.56
C GLY A 173 -10.38 4.91 10.28
N PRO A 174 -9.24 4.22 10.38
CA PRO A 174 -9.15 2.89 10.95
C PRO A 174 -9.76 2.84 12.35
N LEU A 175 -10.50 1.75 12.64
CA LEU A 175 -11.05 1.40 13.94
C LEU A 175 -12.12 2.38 14.50
N HIS A 176 -12.60 3.36 13.73
CA HIS A 176 -13.57 4.38 14.18
C HIS A 176 -13.12 5.13 15.46
N THR A 177 -11.82 5.08 15.80
CA THR A 177 -11.27 5.55 17.08
C THR A 177 -10.98 7.05 17.11
N GLY A 178 -11.59 7.86 16.23
CA GLY A 178 -11.29 9.29 16.11
C GLY A 178 -9.97 9.61 15.39
N THR A 179 -9.36 8.60 14.76
CA THR A 179 -8.21 8.76 13.86
C THR A 179 -8.66 9.31 12.51
N THR A 180 -7.83 10.16 11.89
CA THR A 180 -8.10 10.73 10.57
C THR A 180 -8.19 9.63 9.52
N ARG A 181 -8.95 9.87 8.44
CA ARG A 181 -8.98 8.95 7.30
C ARG A 181 -7.57 8.75 6.76
N LEU A 182 -7.23 7.53 6.37
CA LEU A 182 -5.98 7.22 5.67
C LEU A 182 -6.12 7.64 4.22
N THR A 183 -5.46 8.72 3.83
CA THR A 183 -5.52 9.20 2.45
C THR A 183 -4.17 9.58 1.87
N THR A 184 -3.18 9.85 2.71
CA THR A 184 -1.83 10.28 2.28
C THR A 184 -0.73 9.33 2.77
N ALA A 185 0.48 9.52 2.23
CA ALA A 185 1.67 8.81 2.69
C ALA A 185 1.95 9.02 4.19
N SER A 186 1.74 10.25 4.67
CA SER A 186 1.93 10.58 6.08
C SER A 186 0.91 9.88 6.98
N ASP A 187 -0.35 9.79 6.53
CA ASP A 187 -1.38 9.04 7.27
C ASP A 187 -1.03 7.55 7.37
N LYS A 188 -0.56 6.95 6.26
CA LYS A 188 -0.09 5.55 6.26
C LYS A 188 1.07 5.37 7.23
N LEU A 189 2.10 6.22 7.21
CA LEU A 189 3.22 6.09 8.15
C LEU A 189 2.76 6.23 9.62
N ALA A 190 1.88 7.20 9.91
CA ALA A 190 1.30 7.35 11.25
C ALA A 190 0.53 6.09 11.68
N ALA A 191 -0.32 5.56 10.80
CA ALA A 191 -1.10 4.36 11.07
C ALA A 191 -0.23 3.11 11.23
N MET A 192 0.85 2.98 10.46
CA MET A 192 1.83 1.91 10.65
C MET A 192 2.41 1.96 12.07
N ARG A 193 2.87 3.13 12.52
CA ARG A 193 3.47 3.30 13.84
C ARG A 193 2.48 3.03 14.97
N HIS A 194 1.25 3.54 14.86
CA HIS A 194 0.26 3.47 15.93
C HIS A 194 -0.53 2.16 15.96
N HIS A 195 -0.96 1.65 14.81
CA HIS A 195 -1.87 0.50 14.73
C HIS A 195 -1.18 -0.82 14.37
N VAL A 196 -0.13 -0.78 13.55
CA VAL A 196 0.57 -2.00 13.13
C VAL A 196 1.66 -2.37 14.14
N LEU A 197 2.48 -1.39 14.54
CA LEU A 197 3.61 -1.61 15.44
C LEU A 197 3.25 -1.46 16.92
N GLY A 198 2.28 -0.62 17.26
CA GLY A 198 1.78 -0.47 18.63
C GLY A 198 2.88 -0.09 19.64
N GLY A 199 3.87 0.72 19.21
CA GLY A 199 5.01 1.10 20.03
C GLY A 199 6.23 0.17 19.93
N ALA A 200 6.16 -0.93 19.17
CA ALA A 200 7.32 -1.75 18.80
C ALA A 200 8.10 -1.12 17.63
N GLU A 201 8.55 0.13 17.79
CA GLU A 201 9.26 0.89 16.74
C GLU A 201 10.63 0.28 16.35
N HIS A 202 11.09 -0.73 17.10
CA HIS A 202 12.32 -1.47 16.84
C HIS A 202 12.10 -2.84 16.18
N ASP A 203 10.83 -3.24 15.94
CA ASP A 203 10.58 -4.45 15.15
C ASP A 203 11.12 -4.23 13.74
N ALA A 204 11.93 -5.16 13.24
CA ALA A 204 12.30 -5.15 11.82
C ALA A 204 11.03 -5.26 10.95
N VAL A 205 10.86 -4.31 10.03
CA VAL A 205 9.72 -4.22 9.11
C VAL A 205 10.22 -4.19 7.67
N PHE A 206 9.65 -5.07 6.84
CA PHE A 206 9.66 -4.89 5.39
C PHE A 206 8.31 -4.31 4.97
N PHE A 207 8.35 -3.10 4.39
CA PHE A 207 7.18 -2.48 3.79
C PHE A 207 7.14 -2.74 2.29
N PHE A 208 5.99 -3.13 1.78
CA PHE A 208 5.75 -3.37 0.36
C PHE A 208 4.72 -2.37 -0.15
N GLY A 209 5.02 -1.67 -1.23
CA GLY A 209 4.15 -0.64 -1.82
C GLY A 209 4.44 -0.45 -3.30
N ASP A 210 3.58 0.25 -4.02
CA ASP A 210 3.75 0.53 -5.45
C ASP A 210 3.49 2.00 -5.82
N SER A 211 2.94 2.78 -4.88
CA SER A 211 2.43 4.12 -5.16
C SER A 211 3.05 5.21 -4.29
N ALA A 212 2.77 6.47 -4.64
CA ALA A 212 3.20 7.62 -3.85
C ALA A 212 2.64 7.59 -2.41
N THR A 213 1.48 6.95 -2.17
CA THR A 213 0.92 6.80 -0.82
C THR A 213 1.77 5.90 0.08
N ASP A 214 2.71 5.15 -0.47
CA ASP A 214 3.60 4.26 0.27
C ASP A 214 4.97 4.89 0.55
N LEU A 215 5.26 6.04 -0.07
CA LEU A 215 6.59 6.64 -0.09
C LEU A 215 7.17 6.80 1.32
N GLU A 216 6.39 7.35 2.26
CA GLU A 216 6.88 7.57 3.62
C GLU A 216 7.12 6.28 4.41
N CYS A 217 6.30 5.25 4.21
CA CYS A 217 6.50 3.93 4.84
C CYS A 217 7.72 3.21 4.27
N LEU A 218 7.86 3.20 2.94
CA LEU A 218 9.03 2.68 2.24
C LEU A 218 10.31 3.41 2.65
N LEU A 219 10.19 4.72 2.88
CA LEU A 219 11.31 5.54 3.32
C LEU A 219 11.61 5.48 4.82
N TRP A 220 10.84 4.74 5.62
CA TRP A 220 11.03 4.71 7.07
C TRP A 220 11.91 3.54 7.52
N HIS A 221 11.77 2.37 6.88
CA HIS A 221 12.53 1.13 7.15
C HIS A 221 12.94 0.46 5.83
N SER A 222 13.07 -0.88 5.80
CA SER A 222 13.35 -1.61 4.57
C SER A 222 12.11 -1.63 3.68
N GLY A 223 12.24 -1.06 2.49
CA GLY A 223 11.15 -0.93 1.53
C GLY A 223 11.35 -1.82 0.30
N ILE A 224 10.27 -2.41 -0.19
CA ILE A 224 10.24 -3.14 -1.47
C ILE A 224 9.13 -2.55 -2.33
N VAL A 225 9.53 -1.96 -3.45
CA VAL A 225 8.61 -1.43 -4.46
C VAL A 225 8.17 -2.55 -5.39
N LEU A 226 6.86 -2.74 -5.56
CA LEU A 226 6.30 -3.65 -6.56
C LEU A 226 6.08 -2.90 -7.87
N ALA A 227 6.77 -3.30 -8.93
CA ALA A 227 6.73 -2.62 -10.22
C ALA A 227 7.04 -3.56 -11.38
N GLU A 228 6.30 -3.50 -12.49
CA GLU A 228 6.58 -4.31 -13.67
C GLU A 228 7.96 -4.01 -14.28
N SER A 229 8.32 -2.73 -14.33
CA SER A 229 9.66 -2.27 -14.71
C SER A 229 9.97 -0.92 -14.06
N GLN A 230 11.25 -0.52 -14.11
CA GLN A 230 11.70 0.76 -13.59
C GLN A 230 11.15 1.95 -14.37
N GLU A 231 10.99 1.80 -15.70
CA GLU A 231 10.50 2.85 -16.60
C GLU A 231 9.00 3.08 -16.48
N SER A 232 8.25 2.06 -16.07
CA SER A 232 6.77 2.10 -16.02
C SER A 232 6.22 2.47 -14.64
N SER A 233 7.05 2.49 -13.60
CA SER A 233 6.61 2.80 -12.23
C SER A 233 6.80 4.28 -11.88
N PRO A 234 5.72 5.05 -11.67
CA PRO A 234 5.81 6.44 -11.21
C PRO A 234 6.52 6.58 -9.86
N LEU A 235 6.37 5.60 -8.97
CA LEU A 235 7.06 5.60 -7.68
C LEU A 235 8.58 5.42 -7.84
N LEU A 236 9.03 4.50 -8.71
CA LEU A 236 10.48 4.34 -8.97
C LEU A 236 11.07 5.58 -9.65
N GLN A 237 10.34 6.20 -10.57
CA GLN A 237 10.74 7.48 -11.17
C GLN A 237 10.85 8.59 -10.12
N THR A 238 9.88 8.65 -9.20
CA THR A 238 9.89 9.60 -8.07
C THR A 238 11.09 9.37 -7.16
N LEU A 239 11.35 8.12 -6.75
CA LEU A 239 12.49 7.73 -5.91
C LEU A 239 13.82 8.12 -6.56
N ALA A 240 13.98 7.86 -7.86
CA ALA A 240 15.16 8.29 -8.62
C ALA A 240 15.30 9.82 -8.67
N ARG A 241 14.20 10.54 -8.94
CA ARG A 241 14.16 12.01 -8.99
C ARG A 241 14.57 12.65 -7.66
N ILE A 242 14.17 12.05 -6.54
CA ILE A 242 14.53 12.55 -5.19
C ILE A 242 15.88 12.02 -4.68
N GLY A 243 16.67 11.39 -5.54
CA GLY A 243 18.02 10.91 -5.21
C GLY A 243 18.06 9.68 -4.31
N THR A 244 17.00 8.87 -4.30
CA THR A 244 16.95 7.59 -3.55
C THR A 244 17.31 6.44 -4.47
N GLU A 245 18.37 5.72 -4.12
CA GLU A 245 18.78 4.50 -4.84
C GLU A 245 17.85 3.33 -4.52
N VAL A 246 17.42 2.62 -5.56
CA VAL A 246 16.55 1.44 -5.44
C VAL A 246 17.14 0.31 -6.28
N ALA A 247 17.67 -0.72 -5.62
CA ALA A 247 18.23 -1.88 -6.30
C ALA A 247 17.14 -2.90 -6.66
N HIS A 248 17.33 -3.68 -7.72
CA HIS A 248 16.43 -4.82 -7.96
C HIS A 248 16.72 -5.94 -6.95
N VAL A 249 15.69 -6.64 -6.46
CA VAL A 249 15.85 -7.71 -5.45
C VAL A 249 16.80 -8.83 -5.85
N SER A 250 17.01 -9.06 -7.15
CA SER A 250 17.97 -10.06 -7.64
C SER A 250 19.43 -9.74 -7.28
N SER A 251 19.77 -8.48 -7.02
CA SER A 251 21.14 -8.11 -6.63
C SER A 251 21.56 -8.71 -5.29
N LEU A 252 20.61 -9.17 -4.48
CA LEU A 252 20.87 -9.85 -3.21
C LEU A 252 21.46 -11.25 -3.39
N GLN A 253 21.20 -11.91 -4.52
CA GLN A 253 21.77 -13.21 -4.84
C GLN A 253 23.24 -13.09 -5.25
N ASP A 254 23.60 -12.05 -6.00
CA ASP A 254 24.96 -11.82 -6.52
C ASP A 254 26.02 -11.57 -5.42
N ASP A 255 25.60 -11.02 -4.28
CA ASP A 255 26.49 -10.80 -3.12
C ASP A 255 26.74 -12.08 -2.31
N GLY A 256 25.84 -13.07 -2.40
CA GLY A 256 25.99 -14.38 -1.76
C GLY A 256 27.06 -15.25 -2.43
N ASP A 257 27.10 -15.24 -3.76
CA ASP A 257 28.04 -16.05 -4.56
C ASP A 257 29.47 -15.49 -4.58
N LYS A 258 29.65 -14.18 -4.35
CA LYS A 258 30.99 -13.59 -4.16
C LYS A 258 31.62 -13.95 -2.82
N LYS A 259 30.83 -14.36 -1.82
CA LYS A 259 31.35 -14.83 -0.52
C LYS A 259 31.72 -16.31 -0.51
N SER A 260 31.22 -17.11 -1.47
CA SER A 260 31.50 -18.56 -1.54
C SER A 260 32.74 -18.94 -2.37
N SER A 261 33.38 -17.96 -3.05
CA SER A 261 34.52 -18.21 -3.95
C SER A 261 35.89 -17.69 -3.46
N GLY A 262 35.98 -17.14 -2.25
CA GLY A 262 37.22 -16.57 -1.69
C GLY A 262 37.82 -17.36 -0.53
N ALA A 263 38.55 -18.45 -0.82
CA ALA A 263 39.44 -19.07 0.17
C ALA A 263 40.71 -18.23 0.32
N GLY A 264 40.85 -17.50 1.44
CA GLY A 264 42.16 -17.00 1.89
C GLY A 264 42.18 -15.63 2.56
N ALA A 265 42.48 -15.65 3.86
CA ALA A 265 43.08 -14.61 4.69
C ALA A 265 42.19 -13.64 5.49
N SER A 266 42.61 -13.51 6.76
CA SER A 266 42.25 -12.55 7.82
C SER A 266 40.96 -12.78 8.61
N ARG A 267 41.12 -13.55 9.69
CA ARG A 267 40.39 -13.40 10.95
C ARG A 267 40.61 -11.98 11.47
N ASP A 268 39.68 -11.08 11.17
CA ASP A 268 39.32 -9.88 11.94
C ASP A 268 38.35 -9.06 11.09
N ARG A 269 37.08 -9.50 11.03
CA ARG A 269 35.94 -8.71 10.51
C ARG A 269 34.58 -9.35 10.84
N VAL A 270 34.44 -9.93 12.02
CA VAL A 270 33.11 -10.24 12.58
C VAL A 270 32.69 -9.04 13.44
N SER A 271 32.51 -7.88 12.82
CA SER A 271 32.03 -6.67 13.50
C SER A 271 31.49 -5.59 12.54
N SER A 272 30.63 -5.93 11.57
CA SER A 272 29.96 -4.88 10.79
C SER A 272 28.61 -5.26 10.16
N LEU A 273 27.83 -6.16 10.78
CA LEU A 273 26.40 -6.33 10.43
C LEU A 273 25.46 -5.54 11.35
N HIS A 274 26.01 -4.91 12.40
CA HIS A 274 25.24 -4.12 13.37
C HIS A 274 25.47 -2.60 13.26
N ASP A 275 26.34 -2.16 12.34
CA ASP A 275 26.67 -0.74 12.16
C ASP A 275 26.34 -0.30 10.74
N ARG A 276 25.04 -0.06 10.53
CA ARG A 276 24.48 1.07 9.80
C ARG A 276 22.96 0.90 9.72
N HIS A 277 22.26 1.93 10.16
CA HIS A 277 20.93 2.32 9.70
C HIS A 277 20.94 2.63 8.17
N ASP A 278 21.57 1.81 7.34
CA ASP A 278 21.48 1.93 5.88
C ASP A 278 20.15 1.32 5.49
N GLN A 279 19.14 2.17 5.50
CA GLN A 279 17.82 1.90 4.98
C GLN A 279 17.94 1.37 3.55
N LYS A 280 17.52 0.11 3.33
CA LYS A 280 17.63 -0.54 2.01
C LYS A 280 16.29 -0.51 1.31
N LEU A 281 16.28 0.07 0.12
CA LEU A 281 15.15 0.10 -0.78
C LEU A 281 15.43 -0.81 -1.97
N PHE A 282 14.50 -1.72 -2.22
CA PHE A 282 14.54 -2.62 -3.35
C PHE A 282 13.30 -2.47 -4.22
N TRP A 283 13.33 -3.04 -5.41
CA TRP A 283 12.15 -3.25 -6.21
C TRP A 283 12.10 -4.67 -6.79
N ALA A 284 10.89 -5.17 -7.01
CA ALA A 284 10.61 -6.48 -7.55
C ALA A 284 9.37 -6.42 -8.45
N ARG A 285 9.29 -7.33 -9.43
CA ARG A 285 8.13 -7.44 -10.34
C ARG A 285 6.93 -8.07 -9.67
N ASP A 286 7.17 -9.08 -8.86
CA ASP A 286 6.14 -9.79 -8.11
C ASP A 286 6.72 -10.50 -6.88
N PHE A 287 5.84 -11.17 -6.14
CA PHE A 287 6.22 -11.89 -4.93
C PHE A 287 7.02 -13.17 -5.20
N ARG A 288 7.08 -13.68 -6.44
CA ARG A 288 7.95 -14.82 -6.77
C ARG A 288 9.41 -14.40 -6.74
N GLU A 289 9.74 -13.24 -7.30
CA GLU A 289 11.13 -12.73 -7.24
C GLU A 289 11.59 -12.48 -5.81
N ILE A 290 10.68 -12.02 -4.95
CA ILE A 290 10.95 -11.81 -3.51
C ILE A 290 11.20 -13.15 -2.80
N LEU A 291 10.42 -14.19 -3.14
CA LEU A 291 10.65 -15.54 -2.62
C LEU A 291 11.99 -16.11 -3.12
N ASP A 292 12.28 -15.96 -4.41
CA ASP A 292 13.45 -16.55 -5.05
C ASP A 292 14.76 -15.87 -4.57
N CYS A 293 14.73 -14.58 -4.23
CA CYS A 293 15.91 -13.89 -3.70
C CYS A 293 16.22 -14.23 -2.23
N GLY A 294 15.28 -14.88 -1.52
CA GLY A 294 15.47 -15.32 -0.15
C GLY A 294 15.57 -14.20 0.88
N ILE A 295 15.18 -12.96 0.54
CA ILE A 295 15.31 -11.80 1.45
C ILE A 295 14.54 -11.99 2.76
N ILE A 296 13.49 -12.80 2.75
CA ILE A 296 12.65 -13.13 3.91
C ILE A 296 13.16 -14.37 4.66
N GLU A 297 13.87 -15.28 4.00
CA GLU A 297 14.39 -16.53 4.60
C GLU A 297 15.75 -16.34 5.29
N GLN A 298 16.51 -15.31 4.90
CA GLN A 298 17.88 -15.05 5.40
C GLN A 298 17.96 -14.23 6.70
N GLN A 299 16.84 -14.02 7.41
CA GLN A 299 16.75 -13.10 8.55
C GLN A 299 16.52 -13.79 9.89
#